data_AF-A0A226F2L9-F1
#
_entry.id   AF-A0A226F2L9-F1
#
_cell.length_a   1.000
_cell.length_b   1.000
_cell.length_c   1.000
_cell.angle_alpha   90.00
_cell.angle_beta   90.00
_cell.angle_gamma   90.00
#
_symmetry.space_group_name_H-M   'P 1'
#
loop_
_entity.id
_entity.type
_entity.pdbx_description
1 polymer ?
#
loop_
_entity_poly.entity_id
_entity_poly.type
_entity_poly.pdbx_seq_one_letter_code
_entity_poly.pdbx_strand_id
1 'polypeptide(L)'
;MKPTMAKLMQDTRHGKRFRINVALAYTGRNDIARGVDTLRSAFSSKQLHPYDMSEYLLQEAWQLIPGLPVDILLRTSGETRLSDFLMWEATHAFLDFVDVQWPQLCFMDLVRAILNYQVHRKRVPVPPIRRNESDESKERVDKFLKQTRQKLWAEIMMEAKRAPENKVVK
;
A
#
# COMPACT_ATOMS: atom_id res chain seq x y z
N MET A 1 -15.97 14.78 -0.18
CA MET A 1 -14.67 14.20 -0.57
C MET A 1 -14.70 12.67 -0.62
N LYS A 2 -15.08 11.96 0.45
CA LYS A 2 -15.10 10.48 0.48
C LYS A 2 -15.92 9.83 -0.65
N PRO A 3 -17.16 10.25 -0.97
CA PRO A 3 -17.94 9.67 -2.07
C PRO A 3 -17.26 9.83 -3.44
N THR A 4 -16.72 11.02 -3.73
CA THR A 4 -16.02 11.32 -4.98
C THR A 4 -14.77 10.45 -5.16
N MET A 5 -13.98 10.26 -4.10
CA MET A 5 -12.79 9.40 -4.14
C MET A 5 -13.18 7.93 -4.32
N ALA A 6 -14.21 7.46 -3.62
CA ALA A 6 -14.74 6.11 -3.79
C ALA A 6 -15.22 5.85 -5.22
N LYS A 7 -15.87 6.84 -5.84
CA LYS A 7 -16.27 6.78 -7.25
C LYS A 7 -15.08 6.70 -8.20
N LEU A 8 -14.04 7.52 -8.00
CA LEU A 8 -12.80 7.45 -8.78
C LEU A 8 -12.11 6.08 -8.65
N MET A 9 -12.05 5.53 -7.43
CA MET A 9 -11.50 4.19 -7.18
C MET A 9 -12.31 3.09 -7.87
N GLN A 10 -13.64 3.21 -7.89
CA GLN A 10 -14.53 2.30 -8.63
C GLN A 10 -14.25 2.37 -10.13
N ASP A 11 -14.23 3.57 -10.70
CA ASP A 11 -14.11 3.79 -12.15
C ASP A 11 -12.73 3.33 -12.67
N THR A 12 -11.69 3.38 -11.84
CA THR A 12 -10.31 2.98 -12.20
C THR A 12 -9.93 1.57 -11.72
N ARG A 13 -10.81 0.85 -11.03
CA ARG A 13 -10.53 -0.45 -10.38
C ARG A 13 -9.88 -1.50 -11.27
N HIS A 14 -10.27 -1.53 -12.54
CA HIS A 14 -9.82 -2.55 -13.51
C HIS A 14 -8.70 -2.06 -14.44
N GLY A 15 -8.14 -0.88 -14.17
CA GLY A 15 -6.98 -0.35 -14.90
C GLY A 15 -5.76 -1.25 -14.71
N LYS A 16 -5.15 -1.70 -15.81
CA LYS A 16 -4.00 -2.63 -15.78
C LYS A 16 -2.65 -2.01 -16.13
N ARG A 17 -2.64 -0.81 -16.73
CA ARG A 17 -1.40 -0.18 -17.25
C ARG A 17 -0.50 0.33 -16.15
N PHE A 18 -1.08 1.03 -15.17
CA PHE A 18 -0.39 1.57 -14.01
C PHE A 18 -1.39 1.70 -12.86
N ARG A 19 -0.86 1.80 -11.63
CA ARG A 19 -1.64 2.07 -10.42
C ARG A 19 -1.06 3.31 -9.75
N ILE A 20 -1.94 4.22 -9.32
CA ILE A 20 -1.56 5.41 -8.54
C ILE A 20 -2.24 5.29 -7.19
N ASN A 21 -1.43 5.38 -6.13
CA ASN A 21 -1.89 5.31 -4.75
C ASN A 21 -1.73 6.71 -4.15
N VAL A 22 -2.84 7.33 -3.75
CA VAL A 22 -2.81 8.67 -3.13
C VAL A 22 -3.03 8.51 -1.63
N ALA A 23 -2.02 8.87 -0.84
CA ALA A 23 -2.05 8.83 0.60
C ALA A 23 -2.70 10.12 1.15
N LEU A 24 -3.95 10.04 1.62
CA LEU A 24 -4.69 11.16 2.21
C LEU A 24 -5.05 10.84 3.66
N ALA A 25 -4.76 11.77 4.58
CA ALA A 25 -4.88 11.53 6.02
C ALA A 25 -4.21 10.20 6.45
N TYR A 26 -3.03 9.96 5.86
CA TYR A 26 -2.27 8.73 5.97
C TYR A 26 -1.13 8.88 6.98
N THR A 27 -0.92 7.85 7.80
CA THR A 27 0.32 7.64 8.56
C THR A 27 0.64 6.15 8.59
N GLY A 28 1.92 5.80 8.49
CA GLY A 28 2.38 4.40 8.48
C GLY A 28 2.05 3.67 9.78
N ARG A 29 2.16 4.37 10.93
CA ARG A 29 1.75 3.80 12.23
C ARG A 29 0.26 3.45 12.29
N ASN A 30 -0.61 4.28 11.71
CA ASN A 30 -2.04 4.00 11.69
C ASN A 30 -2.37 2.79 10.82
N ASP A 31 -1.67 2.61 9.69
CA ASP A 31 -1.81 1.42 8.86
C ASP A 31 -1.44 0.14 9.63
N ILE A 32 -0.28 0.13 10.30
CA ILE A 32 0.13 -1.00 11.15
C ILE A 32 -0.93 -1.29 12.23
N ALA A 33 -1.40 -0.26 12.94
CA ALA A 33 -2.41 -0.42 13.99
C ALA A 33 -3.72 -1.00 13.45
N ARG A 34 -4.18 -0.57 12.26
CA ARG A 34 -5.37 -1.11 11.60
C ARG A 34 -5.21 -2.57 11.18
N GLY A 35 -4.03 -2.95 10.70
CA GLY A 35 -3.73 -4.34 10.37
C GLY A 35 -3.79 -5.23 11.60
N VAL A 36 -3.20 -4.79 12.71
CA VAL A 36 -3.26 -5.50 14.00
C VAL A 36 -4.70 -5.66 14.48
N ASP A 37 -5.53 -4.62 14.42
CA ASP A 37 -6.94 -4.73 14.85
C ASP A 37 -7.78 -5.66 13.95
N THR A 38 -7.50 -5.62 12.65
CA THR A 38 -8.10 -6.53 11.65
C THR A 38 -7.77 -7.98 11.98
N LEU A 39 -6.50 -8.27 12.25
CA LEU A 39 -6.04 -9.61 12.62
C LEU A 39 -6.54 -10.05 13.99
N ARG A 40 -6.58 -9.16 14.98
CA ARG A 40 -7.15 -9.43 16.30
C ARG A 40 -8.56 -9.98 16.18
N SER A 41 -9.40 -9.36 15.34
CA SER A 41 -10.77 -9.80 15.08
C SER A 41 -10.84 -11.17 14.39
N ALA A 42 -9.93 -11.42 13.44
CA ALA A 42 -9.85 -12.69 12.71
C ALA A 42 -9.41 -13.87 13.59
N PHE A 43 -8.41 -13.67 14.47
CA PHE A 43 -8.00 -14.68 15.44
C PHE A 43 -9.08 -14.92 16.50
N SER A 44 -9.73 -13.87 16.98
CA SER A 44 -10.81 -13.99 17.99
C SER A 44 -12.01 -14.76 17.46
N SER A 45 -12.31 -14.62 16.17
CA SER A 45 -13.40 -15.34 15.49
C SER A 45 -13.00 -16.72 14.94
N LYS A 46 -11.77 -17.19 15.20
CA LYS A 46 -11.22 -18.46 14.71
C LYS A 46 -11.20 -18.58 13.18
N GLN A 47 -11.18 -17.46 12.45
CA GLN A 47 -10.97 -17.46 11.00
C GLN A 47 -9.51 -17.75 10.65
N LEU A 48 -8.60 -17.37 11.55
CA LEU A 48 -7.17 -17.65 11.50
C LEU A 48 -6.74 -18.32 12.81
N HIS A 49 -5.66 -19.10 12.76
CA HIS A 49 -5.02 -19.68 13.94
C HIS A 49 -3.75 -18.91 14.31
N PRO A 50 -3.35 -18.87 15.60
CA PRO A 50 -2.16 -18.11 16.03
C PRO A 50 -0.88 -18.40 15.24
N TYR A 51 -0.71 -19.63 14.75
CA TYR A 51 0.45 -20.05 13.94
C TYR A 51 0.37 -19.60 12.47
N ASP A 52 -0.77 -19.07 12.01
CA ASP A 52 -0.92 -18.41 10.71
C ASP A 52 -0.31 -16.99 10.72
N MET A 53 0.05 -16.44 11.89
CA MET A 53 0.65 -15.10 12.02
C MET A 53 2.02 -15.04 11.34
N SER A 54 2.18 -14.11 10.40
CA SER A 54 3.44 -13.84 9.71
C SER A 54 3.57 -12.37 9.33
N GLU A 55 4.79 -11.92 9.01
CA GLU A 55 5.04 -10.58 8.46
C GLU A 55 4.23 -10.34 7.18
N TYR A 56 4.09 -11.38 6.34
CA TYR A 56 3.27 -11.35 5.13
C TYR A 56 1.79 -11.10 5.45
N LEU A 57 1.23 -11.89 6.37
CA LEU A 57 -0.18 -11.74 6.75
C LEU A 57 -0.43 -10.37 7.37
N LEU A 58 0.46 -9.92 8.25
CA LEU A 58 0.38 -8.61 8.87
C LEU A 58 0.38 -7.51 7.81
N GLN A 59 1.32 -7.56 6.86
CA GLN A 59 1.40 -6.63 5.74
C GLN A 59 0.13 -6.62 4.89
N GLU A 60 -0.40 -7.78 4.52
CA GLU A 60 -1.58 -7.88 3.68
C GLU A 60 -2.89 -7.53 4.41
N ALA A 61 -2.88 -7.53 5.75
CA ALA A 61 -4.08 -7.25 6.56
C ALA A 61 -4.45 -5.76 6.63
N TRP A 62 -3.48 -4.83 6.58
CA TRP A 62 -3.77 -3.39 6.52
C TRP A 62 -3.84 -2.83 5.11
N GLN A 63 -3.19 -3.49 4.15
CA GLN A 63 -2.95 -2.90 2.84
C GLN A 63 -4.28 -2.57 2.13
N LEU A 64 -4.52 -1.26 1.98
CA LEU A 64 -5.54 -0.70 1.09
C LEU A 64 -5.33 -1.17 -0.36
N ILE A 65 -4.08 -1.50 -0.73
CA ILE A 65 -3.67 -1.86 -2.09
C ILE A 65 -2.65 -3.00 -2.01
N PRO A 66 -3.00 -4.22 -2.43
CA PRO A 66 -2.12 -5.37 -2.26
C PRO A 66 -0.84 -5.26 -3.09
N GLY A 67 0.25 -5.65 -2.44
CA GLY A 67 1.29 -6.47 -3.06
C GLY A 67 2.31 -5.74 -3.92
N LEU A 68 2.75 -4.54 -3.55
CA LEU A 68 3.97 -4.00 -4.15
C LEU A 68 4.94 -3.48 -3.08
N PRO A 69 6.14 -4.08 -2.96
CA PRO A 69 7.22 -3.48 -2.19
C PRO A 69 7.61 -2.14 -2.84
N VAL A 70 8.08 -1.20 -2.02
CA VAL A 70 8.59 0.08 -2.53
C VAL A 70 10.05 -0.12 -2.96
N ASP A 71 10.34 0.03 -4.25
CA ASP A 71 11.72 -0.05 -4.74
C ASP A 71 12.49 1.24 -4.45
N ILE A 72 11.86 2.39 -4.66
CA ILE A 72 12.46 3.72 -4.51
C ILE A 72 11.49 4.59 -3.71
N LEU A 73 11.99 5.20 -2.64
CA LEU A 73 11.30 6.27 -1.92
C LEU A 73 12.05 7.58 -2.19
N LEU A 74 11.51 8.37 -3.10
CA LEU A 74 12.02 9.70 -3.44
C LEU A 74 11.38 10.75 -2.54
N ARG A 75 12.20 11.55 -1.85
CA ARG A 75 11.73 12.66 -1.01
C ARG A 75 12.42 13.97 -1.38
N THR A 76 11.61 14.99 -1.61
CA THR A 76 12.01 16.32 -2.06
C THR A 76 12.29 17.29 -0.91
N SER A 77 12.73 18.50 -1.27
CA SER A 77 12.93 19.65 -0.38
C SER A 77 14.07 19.53 0.63
N GLY A 78 15.03 18.64 0.40
CA GLY A 78 16.25 18.48 1.22
C GLY A 78 16.04 17.80 2.57
N GLU A 79 14.87 17.22 2.79
CA GLU A 79 14.48 16.67 4.09
C GLU A 79 14.87 15.19 4.23
N THR A 80 15.80 14.87 5.13
CA THR A 80 16.30 13.50 5.35
C THR A 80 15.52 12.75 6.44
N ARG A 81 14.20 12.63 6.28
CA ARG A 81 13.32 11.86 7.19
C ARG A 81 12.22 11.13 6.42
N LEU A 82 11.54 10.16 7.03
CA LEU A 82 10.37 9.50 6.42
C LEU A 82 9.05 10.17 6.76
N SER A 83 8.96 10.88 7.89
CA SER A 83 7.72 11.54 8.34
C SER A 83 6.50 10.62 8.44
N ASP A 84 6.69 9.41 8.98
CA ASP A 84 5.59 8.43 9.16
C ASP A 84 4.95 8.02 7.82
N PHE A 85 5.74 7.99 6.73
CA PHE A 85 5.31 7.57 5.41
C PHE A 85 5.86 6.18 5.05
N LEU A 86 4.97 5.22 4.73
CA LEU A 86 5.30 3.86 4.27
C LEU A 86 6.37 3.16 5.12
N MET A 87 6.28 3.29 6.45
CA MET A 87 7.32 2.81 7.37
C MET A 87 7.62 1.31 7.23
N TRP A 88 6.60 0.49 6.95
CA TRP A 88 6.78 -0.95 6.74
C TRP A 88 7.20 -1.26 5.30
N GLU A 89 6.48 -0.69 4.33
CA GLU A 89 6.67 -0.98 2.91
C GLU A 89 8.01 -0.47 2.36
N ALA A 90 8.55 0.60 2.96
CA ALA A 90 9.84 1.19 2.58
C ALA A 90 11.04 0.61 3.32
N THR A 91 10.87 -0.44 4.16
CA THR A 91 11.96 -1.06 4.93
C THR A 91 13.14 -1.49 4.03
N HIS A 92 12.83 -1.94 2.82
CA HIS A 92 13.81 -2.39 1.83
C HIS A 92 13.93 -1.45 0.63
N ALA A 93 13.33 -0.25 0.71
CA ALA A 93 13.38 0.72 -0.38
C ALA A 93 14.73 1.42 -0.44
N PHE A 94 15.14 1.79 -1.65
CA PHE A 94 16.20 2.76 -1.83
C PHE A 94 15.67 4.17 -1.54
N LEU A 95 16.25 4.81 -0.52
CA LEU A 95 15.88 6.15 -0.11
C LEU A 95 16.71 7.17 -0.90
N ASP A 96 16.04 8.01 -1.69
CA ASP A 96 16.66 9.07 -2.48
C ASP A 96 16.12 10.42 -1.99
N PHE A 97 16.96 11.19 -1.30
CA PHE A 97 16.62 12.52 -0.80
C PHE A 97 17.20 13.56 -1.74
N VAL A 98 16.39 14.53 -2.16
CA VAL A 98 16.78 15.58 -3.09
C VAL A 98 16.36 16.96 -2.60
N ASP A 99 17.19 17.96 -2.90
CA ASP A 99 16.97 19.35 -2.50
C ASP A 99 15.91 20.07 -3.36
N VAL A 100 15.59 19.54 -4.55
CA VAL A 100 14.56 20.12 -5.43
C VAL A 100 13.21 20.15 -4.71
N GLN A 101 12.49 21.27 -4.82
CA GLN A 101 11.16 21.41 -4.21
C GLN A 101 10.12 20.63 -5.02
N TRP A 102 9.06 20.13 -4.37
CA TRP A 102 8.01 19.34 -5.03
C TRP A 102 7.43 20.00 -6.30
N PRO A 103 7.07 21.30 -6.32
CA PRO A 103 6.55 21.95 -7.53
C PRO A 103 7.56 22.09 -8.67
N GLN A 104 8.86 21.95 -8.38
CA GLN A 104 9.97 22.08 -9.33
C GLN A 104 10.48 20.71 -9.82
N LEU A 105 10.00 19.61 -9.23
CA LEU A 105 10.41 18.27 -9.59
C LEU A 105 10.05 17.98 -11.05
N CYS A 106 11.04 17.61 -11.86
CA CYS A 106 10.86 17.36 -13.28
C CYS A 106 11.15 15.89 -13.65
N PHE A 107 10.89 15.54 -14.91
CA PHE A 107 11.16 14.19 -15.42
C PHE A 107 12.63 13.79 -15.28
N MET A 108 13.56 14.72 -15.44
CA MET A 108 15.00 14.43 -15.29
C MET A 108 15.38 14.05 -13.85
N ASP A 109 14.69 14.60 -12.85
CA ASP A 109 14.92 14.24 -11.45
C ASP A 109 14.48 12.80 -11.14
N LEU A 110 13.39 12.37 -11.79
CA LEU A 110 12.93 10.98 -11.73
C LEU A 110 13.91 10.03 -12.42
N VAL A 111 14.40 10.39 -13.61
CA VAL A 111 15.43 9.61 -14.33
C VAL A 111 16.70 9.48 -13.48
N ARG A 112 17.15 10.57 -12.85
CA ARG A 112 18.28 10.56 -11.92
C ARG A 112 18.03 9.60 -10.75
N ALA A 113 16.84 9.63 -10.13
CA ALA A 113 16.50 8.73 -9.02
C ALA A 113 16.58 7.26 -9.43
N ILE A 114 16.07 6.92 -10.62
CA ILE A 114 16.11 5.56 -11.17
C ILE A 114 17.56 5.12 -11.45
N LEU A 115 18.38 5.98 -12.06
CA LEU A 115 19.79 5.67 -12.31
C LEU A 115 20.55 5.50 -10.99
N ASN A 116 20.28 6.34 -10.00
CA ASN A 116 20.90 6.26 -8.68
C ASN A 116 20.57 4.92 -8.00
N TYR A 117 19.30 4.50 -8.06
CA TYR A 117 18.88 3.17 -7.61
C TYR A 117 19.62 2.04 -8.34
N GLN A 118 19.72 2.11 -9.66
CA GLN A 118 20.39 1.07 -10.46
C GLN A 118 21.87 0.91 -10.10
N VAL A 119 22.59 2.03 -9.92
CA VAL A 119 24.00 2.03 -9.49
C VAL A 119 24.17 1.38 -8.11
N HIS A 120 23.23 1.64 -7.20
CA HIS A 120 23.30 1.16 -5.82
C HIS A 120 22.54 -0.14 -5.58
N ARG A 121 21.99 -0.78 -6.62
CA ARG A 121 21.11 -1.95 -6.50
C ARG A 121 21.67 -3.07 -5.63
N LYS A 122 22.99 -3.29 -5.68
CA LYS A 122 23.67 -4.33 -4.87
C LYS A 122 23.63 -4.07 -3.35
N ARG A 123 23.36 -2.84 -2.93
CA ARG A 123 23.24 -2.44 -1.52
C ARG A 123 21.79 -2.47 -1.03
N VAL A 124 20.82 -2.59 -1.93
CA VAL A 124 19.39 -2.67 -1.59
C VAL A 124 19.12 -4.06 -1.03
N PRO A 125 18.60 -4.19 0.21
CA PRO A 125 18.36 -5.51 0.77
C PRO A 125 17.19 -6.20 0.07
N VAL A 126 17.26 -7.53 0.00
CA VAL A 126 16.21 -8.34 -0.61
C VAL A 126 15.09 -8.52 0.42
N PRO A 127 13.82 -8.23 0.09
CA PRO A 127 12.71 -8.49 0.99
C PRO A 127 12.67 -9.97 1.41
N PRO A 128 12.28 -10.28 2.66
CA PRO A 128 12.18 -11.66 3.10
C PRO A 128 11.17 -12.42 2.21
N ILE A 129 11.57 -13.61 1.77
CA ILE A 129 10.68 -14.53 1.05
C ILE A 129 9.68 -15.10 2.05
N ARG A 130 8.39 -15.17 1.68
CA ARG A 130 7.34 -15.83 2.49
C ARG A 130 7.86 -17.20 2.92
N ARG A 131 7.94 -17.43 4.24
CA ARG A 131 8.40 -18.72 4.79
C ARG A 131 7.54 -19.85 4.24
N ASN A 132 8.10 -21.06 4.15
CA ASN A 132 7.37 -22.27 3.74
C ASN A 132 6.29 -22.59 4.79
N GLU A 133 5.12 -21.98 4.64
CA GLU A 133 3.90 -22.28 5.38
C GLU A 133 3.30 -23.61 4.86
N SER A 134 2.60 -24.35 5.73
CA SER A 134 1.82 -25.51 5.31
C SER A 134 0.71 -25.09 4.34
N ASP A 135 0.29 -25.98 3.44
CA ASP A 135 -0.71 -25.66 2.43
C ASP A 135 -2.07 -25.27 3.06
N GLU A 136 -2.44 -25.89 4.18
CA GLU A 136 -3.65 -25.53 4.93
C GLU A 136 -3.59 -24.10 5.51
N SER A 137 -2.41 -23.66 5.98
CA SER A 137 -2.22 -22.31 6.51
C SER A 137 -2.34 -21.27 5.40
N LYS A 138 -1.71 -21.54 4.25
CA LYS A 138 -1.83 -20.69 3.06
C LYS A 138 -3.27 -20.55 2.61
N GLU A 139 -4.02 -21.65 2.53
CA GLU A 139 -5.43 -21.62 2.10
C GLU A 139 -6.30 -20.77 3.03
N ARG A 140 -6.15 -20.93 4.36
CA ARG A 140 -6.87 -20.11 5.34
C ARG A 140 -6.51 -18.62 5.21
N VAL A 141 -5.23 -18.30 5.14
CA VAL A 141 -4.73 -16.92 4.97
C VAL A 141 -5.29 -16.29 3.69
N ASP A 142 -5.19 -16.99 2.56
CA ASP A 142 -5.65 -16.48 1.26
C ASP A 142 -7.17 -16.30 1.24
N LYS A 143 -7.92 -17.22 1.85
CA LYS A 143 -9.37 -17.10 2.02
C LYS A 143 -9.74 -15.88 2.85
N PHE A 144 -9.07 -15.69 4.00
CA PHE A 144 -9.27 -14.54 4.87
C PHE A 144 -8.98 -13.22 4.14
N LEU A 145 -7.81 -13.10 3.50
CA LEU A 145 -7.44 -11.89 2.76
C LEU A 145 -8.42 -11.59 1.61
N LYS A 146 -8.88 -12.62 0.90
CA LYS A 146 -9.90 -12.48 -0.15
C LYS A 146 -11.21 -11.92 0.40
N GLN A 147 -11.69 -12.45 1.52
CA GLN A 147 -12.92 -11.98 2.17
C GLN A 147 -12.78 -10.53 2.67
N THR A 148 -11.67 -10.20 3.32
CA THR A 148 -11.39 -8.84 3.81
C THR A 148 -11.37 -7.83 2.65
N ARG A 149 -10.69 -8.15 1.54
CA ARG A 149 -10.68 -7.31 0.33
C ARG A 149 -12.05 -7.17 -0.30
N GLN A 150 -12.85 -8.24 -0.34
CA GLN A 150 -14.22 -8.18 -0.86
C GLN A 150 -15.09 -7.25 -0.02
N LYS A 151 -14.98 -7.32 1.31
CA LYS A 151 -15.70 -6.43 2.23
C LYS A 151 -15.32 -4.96 2.02
N LEU A 152 -14.02 -4.67 1.95
CA LEU A 152 -13.52 -3.33 1.66
C LEU A 152 -14.08 -2.78 0.34
N TRP A 153 -14.06 -3.58 -0.72
CA TRP A 153 -14.64 -3.16 -2.00
C TRP A 153 -16.15 -2.95 -1.92
N ALA A 154 -16.88 -3.77 -1.15
CA ALA A 154 -18.30 -3.53 -0.94
C ALA A 154 -18.57 -2.17 -0.26
N GLU A 155 -17.77 -1.81 0.75
CA GLU A 155 -17.83 -0.51 1.43
C GLU A 155 -17.52 0.66 0.48
N ILE A 156 -16.45 0.55 -0.31
CA ILE A 156 -16.10 1.55 -1.33
C ILE A 156 -17.25 1.73 -2.33
N MET A 157 -17.82 0.64 -2.82
CA MET A 157 -18.91 0.68 -3.80
C MET A 157 -20.19 1.28 -3.21
N MET A 158 -20.48 1.05 -1.93
CA MET A 158 -21.59 1.71 -1.24
C MET A 158 -21.36 3.22 -1.11
N GLU A 159 -20.15 3.63 -0.74
CA GLU A 159 -19.80 5.05 -0.60
C GLU A 159 -19.79 5.77 -1.96
N ALA A 160 -19.36 5.10 -3.03
CA ALA A 160 -19.36 5.64 -4.39
C ALA A 160 -20.76 6.00 -4.90
N LYS A 161 -21.81 5.27 -4.47
CA LYS A 161 -23.21 5.58 -4.82
C LYS A 161 -23.69 6.92 -4.25
N ARG A 162 -23.02 7.44 -3.22
CA ARG A 162 -23.33 8.74 -2.60
C ARG A 162 -22.65 9.91 -3.32
N ALA A 163 -21.84 9.64 -4.35
CA ALA A 163 -21.15 10.67 -5.09
C ALA A 163 -22.16 11.51 -5.89
N PRO A 164 -22.00 12.85 -5.91
CA PRO A 164 -22.82 13.68 -6.78
C PRO A 164 -22.62 13.24 -8.24
N GLU A 165 -23.68 13.26 -9.03
CA GLU A 165 -23.56 13.07 -10.47
C GLU A 165 -22.69 14.19 -11.03
N ASN A 166 -21.55 13.82 -11.61
CA ASN A 166 -20.76 14.77 -12.37
C ASN A 166 -21.60 15.17 -13.58
N LYS A 167 -22.15 16.39 -13.57
CA LYS A 167 -22.48 17.09 -14.81
C LYS A 167 -21.17 17.24 -15.56
N VAL A 168 -20.91 16.32 -16.48
CA VAL A 168 -19.79 16.42 -17.42
C VAL A 168 -20.00 17.73 -18.17
N VAL A 169 -19.20 18.74 -17.83
CA VAL A 169 -19.03 19.90 -18.70
C VAL A 169 -18.32 19.35 -19.93
N LYS A 170 -19.07 19.22 -21.02
CA LYS A 170 -18.56 18.87 -22.34
C LYS A 170 -17.56 19.90 -22.83
#